data_AF-R5ECV1-F1
#
_entry.id   AF-R5ECV1-F1
#
_cell.length_a   1.000
_cell.length_b   1.000
_cell.length_c   1.000
_cell.angle_alpha   90.00
_cell.angle_beta   90.00
_cell.angle_gamma   90.00
#
_symmetry.space_group_name_H-M   'P 1'
#
loop_
_entity.id
_entity.type
_entity.pdbx_description
1 polymer ?
#
loop_
_entity_poly.entity_id
_entity_poly.type
_entity_poly.pdbx_seq_one_letter_code
_entity_poly.pdbx_strand_id
1 'polypeptide(L)'
;MALPIVLVSKKSEGDFPVDLSSLAFKLQGVAHVIYEGNEGEIREIILEILEDYSRNVQKDTRRDHIVTDLLENNNYGHIPAKRREQIKVALKGYKSLDGSLRGLLESIGFVITDDGKHYKWTYFGDHWYSVTIAKTSSDNRAELNMTSLIDNLML
;
A
#
# COMPACT_ATOMS: atom_id res chain seq x y z
N MET A 1 -5.27 -22.88 17.60
CA MET A 1 -5.90 -21.65 18.09
C MET A 1 -5.64 -20.57 17.05
N ALA A 2 -6.65 -19.84 16.60
CA ALA A 2 -6.44 -18.64 15.79
C ALA A 2 -6.08 -17.50 16.72
N LEU A 3 -4.99 -16.78 16.44
CA LEU A 3 -4.62 -15.60 17.24
C LEU A 3 -5.48 -14.41 16.80
N PRO A 4 -5.99 -13.58 17.74
CA PRO A 4 -6.67 -12.33 17.41
C PRO A 4 -5.78 -11.39 16.58
N ILE A 5 -6.42 -10.52 15.80
CA ILE A 5 -5.78 -9.42 15.08
C ILE A 5 -6.07 -8.12 15.83
N VAL A 6 -5.01 -7.36 16.12
CA VAL A 6 -5.08 -6.03 16.72
C VAL A 6 -4.63 -5.03 15.67
N LEU A 7 -5.55 -4.21 15.17
CA LEU A 7 -5.22 -3.08 14.31
C LEU A 7 -5.05 -1.82 15.17
N VAL A 8 -3.91 -1.16 15.09
CA VAL A 8 -3.61 0.10 15.78
C VAL A 8 -3.59 1.24 14.78
N SER A 9 -4.61 2.10 14.82
CA SER A 9 -4.66 3.31 14.01
C SER A 9 -3.95 4.49 14.67
N LYS A 10 -3.57 5.47 13.86
CA LYS A 10 -3.07 6.76 14.36
C LYS A 10 -4.23 7.59 14.90
N LYS A 11 -3.95 8.43 15.91
CA LYS A 11 -4.88 9.48 16.35
C LYS A 11 -5.01 10.55 15.27
N SER A 12 -5.98 11.45 15.44
CA SER A 12 -6.12 12.66 14.62
C SER A 12 -4.87 13.54 14.61
N GLU A 13 -4.05 13.46 15.65
CA GLU A 13 -2.78 14.20 15.81
C GLU A 13 -1.60 13.53 15.07
N GLY A 14 -1.80 12.34 14.50
CA GLY A 14 -0.81 11.62 13.69
C GLY A 14 0.11 10.67 14.48
N ASP A 15 0.04 10.65 15.81
CA ASP A 15 0.77 9.72 16.67
C ASP A 15 -0.04 8.45 16.97
N PHE A 16 0.65 7.39 17.41
CA PHE A 16 -0.03 6.17 17.84
C PHE A 16 -0.54 6.32 19.29
N PRO A 17 -1.71 5.74 19.62
CA PRO A 17 -2.25 5.77 20.98
C PRO A 17 -1.44 4.96 21.99
N VAL A 18 -0.53 4.10 21.51
CA VAL A 18 0.27 3.18 22.31
C VAL A 18 1.65 3.02 21.69
N ASP A 19 2.64 2.68 22.53
CA ASP A 19 3.96 2.30 22.06
C ASP A 19 3.89 0.95 21.32
N LEU A 20 4.11 0.99 20.01
CA LEU A 20 3.96 -0.17 19.13
C LEU A 20 4.95 -1.30 19.46
N SER A 21 6.20 -0.96 19.80
CA SER A 21 7.25 -1.93 20.11
C SER A 21 6.92 -2.72 21.38
N SER A 22 6.52 -2.01 22.44
CA SER A 22 6.06 -2.62 23.70
C SER A 22 4.78 -3.42 23.50
N LEU A 23 3.82 -2.93 22.71
CA LEU A 23 2.59 -3.68 22.43
C LEU A 23 2.89 -4.98 21.69
N ALA A 24 3.69 -4.92 20.62
CA ALA A 24 4.08 -6.08 19.83
C ALA A 24 4.84 -7.11 20.67
N PHE A 25 5.76 -6.65 21.53
CA PHE A 25 6.49 -7.52 22.45
C PHE A 25 5.56 -8.23 23.45
N LYS A 26 4.61 -7.50 24.05
CA LYS A 26 3.65 -8.05 25.01
C LYS A 26 2.68 -9.05 24.38
N LEU A 27 2.31 -8.83 23.13
CA LEU A 27 1.35 -9.67 22.40
C LEU A 27 2.02 -10.75 21.55
N GLN A 28 3.35 -10.91 21.63
CA GLN A 28 4.06 -11.92 20.89
C GLN A 28 3.55 -13.33 21.24
N GLY A 29 3.14 -14.08 20.22
CA GLY A 29 2.54 -15.41 20.40
C GLY A 29 1.07 -15.41 20.88
N VAL A 30 0.49 -14.22 21.12
CA VAL A 30 -0.90 -14.05 21.59
C VAL A 30 -1.77 -13.36 20.55
N ALA A 31 -1.25 -12.39 19.79
CA ALA A 31 -2.00 -11.68 18.75
C ALA A 31 -1.10 -11.29 17.57
N HIS A 32 -1.72 -11.12 16.40
CA HIS A 32 -1.10 -10.41 15.29
C HIS A 32 -1.36 -8.91 15.47
N VAL A 33 -0.29 -8.13 15.64
CA VAL A 33 -0.38 -6.67 15.75
C VAL A 33 -0.10 -6.07 14.38
N ILE A 34 -1.08 -5.36 13.84
CA ILE A 34 -1.00 -4.58 12.60
C ILE A 34 -1.18 -3.12 13.02
N TYR A 35 -0.40 -2.20 12.45
CA TYR A 35 -0.51 -0.79 12.79
C TYR A 35 -0.48 0.05 11.52
N GLU A 36 -1.21 1.16 11.50
CA GLU A 36 -1.32 2.02 10.31
C GLU A 36 0.04 2.56 9.84
N GLY A 37 0.27 2.48 8.53
CA GLY A 37 1.37 3.17 7.86
C GLY A 37 1.17 4.70 7.80
N ASN A 38 1.85 5.36 6.87
CA ASN A 38 1.59 6.77 6.61
C ASN A 38 0.23 6.97 5.94
N GLU A 39 -0.44 8.08 6.26
CA GLU A 39 -1.73 8.47 5.67
C GLU A 39 -2.87 7.44 5.81
N GLY A 40 -2.83 6.54 6.81
CA GLY A 40 -3.88 5.53 6.99
C GLY A 40 -3.88 4.43 5.92
N GLU A 41 -2.75 4.23 5.24
CA GLU A 41 -2.56 3.27 4.16
C GLU A 41 -3.22 1.91 4.38
N ILE A 42 -2.93 1.24 5.51
CA ILE A 42 -3.47 -0.11 5.76
C ILE A 42 -5.00 -0.09 5.85
N ARG A 43 -5.58 0.96 6.45
CA ARG A 43 -7.04 1.10 6.50
C ARG A 43 -7.61 1.27 5.10
N GLU A 44 -6.99 2.11 4.27
CA GLU A 44 -7.43 2.30 2.87
C GLU A 44 -7.31 1.02 2.04
N ILE A 45 -6.24 0.24 2.21
CA ILE A 45 -6.07 -1.07 1.54
C ILE A 45 -7.17 -2.03 1.98
N ILE A 46 -7.46 -2.11 3.28
CA ILE A 46 -8.56 -2.95 3.79
C ILE A 46 -9.90 -2.52 3.19
N LEU A 47 -10.19 -1.21 3.14
CA LEU A 47 -11.43 -0.69 2.58
C LEU A 47 -11.53 -0.94 1.08
N GLU A 48 -10.42 -0.88 0.33
CA GLU A 48 -10.38 -1.26 -1.07
C GLU A 48 -10.73 -2.74 -1.28
N ILE A 49 -10.11 -3.64 -0.50
CA ILE A 49 -10.40 -5.08 -0.56
C ILE A 49 -11.88 -5.35 -0.26
N LEU A 50 -12.44 -4.67 0.74
CA LEU A 50 -13.84 -4.79 1.12
C LEU A 50 -14.77 -4.25 0.01
N GLU A 51 -14.43 -3.12 -0.60
CA GLU A 51 -15.19 -2.56 -1.73
C GLU A 51 -15.16 -3.52 -2.93
N ASP A 52 -14.00 -4.03 -3.32
CA ASP A 52 -13.86 -4.98 -4.42
C ASP A 52 -14.64 -6.28 -4.17
N TYR A 53 -14.61 -6.77 -2.93
CA TYR A 53 -15.42 -7.92 -2.51
C TYR A 53 -16.93 -7.60 -2.56
N SER A 54 -17.34 -6.40 -2.14
CA SER A 54 -18.75 -5.98 -2.11
C SER A 54 -19.43 -6.00 -3.48
N ARG A 55 -18.65 -5.86 -4.56
CA ARG A 55 -19.16 -5.88 -5.95
C ARG A 55 -19.67 -7.25 -6.37
N ASN A 56 -19.16 -8.32 -5.76
CA ASN A 56 -19.42 -9.71 -6.16
C ASN A 56 -20.07 -10.55 -5.04
N VAL A 57 -20.21 -10.01 -3.83
CA VAL A 57 -20.84 -10.72 -2.71
C VAL A 57 -22.34 -10.88 -2.95
N GLN A 58 -22.86 -12.06 -2.60
CA GLN A 58 -24.30 -12.29 -2.57
C GLN A 58 -24.96 -11.37 -1.54
N LYS A 59 -25.98 -10.62 -2.00
CA LYS A 59 -26.75 -9.68 -1.17
C LYS A 59 -27.61 -10.37 -0.12
N ASP A 60 -27.93 -9.63 0.93
CA ASP A 60 -28.73 -10.09 2.08
C ASP A 60 -28.11 -11.28 2.83
N THR A 61 -26.78 -11.37 2.79
CA THR A 61 -26.03 -12.38 3.54
C THR A 61 -25.28 -11.73 4.70
N ARG A 62 -24.87 -12.55 5.68
CA ARG A 62 -24.05 -12.05 6.80
C ARG A 62 -22.75 -11.39 6.32
N ARG A 63 -22.17 -11.85 5.22
CA ARG A 63 -20.95 -11.25 4.64
C ARG A 63 -21.24 -9.89 4.03
N ASP A 64 -22.34 -9.76 3.28
CA ASP A 64 -22.78 -8.49 2.71
C ASP A 64 -23.07 -7.44 3.79
N HIS A 65 -23.76 -7.84 4.88
CA HIS A 65 -24.03 -6.93 6.00
C HIS A 65 -22.72 -6.47 6.67
N ILE A 66 -21.80 -7.39 6.98
CA ILE A 66 -20.52 -7.02 7.62
C ILE A 66 -19.70 -6.08 6.73
N VAL A 67 -19.61 -6.37 5.43
CA VAL A 67 -18.85 -5.56 4.47
C VAL A 67 -19.47 -4.18 4.32
N THR A 68 -20.79 -4.11 4.18
CA THR A 68 -21.54 -2.85 4.10
C THR A 68 -21.36 -2.03 5.37
N ASP A 69 -21.55 -2.63 6.55
CA ASP A 69 -21.36 -1.96 7.84
C ASP A 69 -19.94 -1.37 7.96
N LEU A 70 -18.92 -2.14 7.58
CA LEU A 70 -17.53 -1.67 7.63
C LEU A 70 -17.26 -0.53 6.65
N LEU A 71 -17.80 -0.59 5.42
CA LEU A 71 -17.63 0.48 4.43
C LEU A 71 -18.39 1.76 4.81
N GLU A 72 -19.61 1.64 5.35
CA GLU A 72 -20.43 2.80 5.73
C GLU A 72 -19.92 3.53 6.98
N ASN A 73 -19.32 2.79 7.93
CA ASN A 73 -18.84 3.36 9.19
C ASN A 73 -17.37 3.81 9.15
N ASN A 74 -16.70 3.69 8.00
CA ASN A 74 -15.32 4.13 7.85
C ASN A 74 -15.20 5.10 6.68
N ASN A 75 -14.47 6.20 6.88
CA ASN A 75 -14.19 7.13 5.80
C ASN A 75 -13.16 6.52 4.84
N TYR A 76 -13.60 6.17 3.63
CA TYR A 76 -12.75 5.65 2.57
C TYR A 76 -12.32 6.78 1.62
N GLY A 77 -11.06 7.16 1.66
CA GLY A 77 -10.49 8.23 0.85
C GLY A 77 -10.17 7.84 -0.59
N HIS A 78 -10.27 6.56 -0.93
CA HIS A 78 -9.81 5.97 -2.20
C HIS A 78 -8.36 6.33 -2.53
N ILE A 79 -7.51 6.36 -1.50
CA ILE A 79 -6.09 6.70 -1.63
C ILE A 79 -5.35 5.71 -2.55
N PRO A 80 -5.52 4.38 -2.43
CA PRO A 80 -4.97 3.38 -3.34
C PRO A 80 -5.27 3.68 -4.82
N ALA A 81 -6.54 3.90 -5.15
CA ALA A 81 -6.96 4.22 -6.51
C ALA A 81 -6.33 5.51 -7.04
N LYS A 82 -6.24 6.55 -6.20
CA LYS A 82 -5.58 7.82 -6.54
C LYS A 82 -4.08 7.63 -6.80
N ARG A 83 -3.38 6.86 -5.95
CA ARG A 83 -1.94 6.55 -6.11
C ARG A 83 -1.69 5.75 -7.38
N ARG A 84 -2.52 4.74 -7.69
CA ARG A 84 -2.44 3.99 -8.96
C ARG A 84 -2.56 4.90 -10.17
N GLU A 85 -3.52 5.82 -10.18
CA GLU A 85 -3.69 6.75 -11.29
C GLU A 85 -2.51 7.73 -11.41
N GLN A 86 -1.99 8.25 -10.29
CA GLN A 86 -0.80 9.11 -10.29
C GLN A 86 0.42 8.39 -10.90
N ILE A 87 0.67 7.14 -10.50
CA ILE A 87 1.78 6.34 -11.04
C ILE A 87 1.57 6.04 -12.51
N LYS A 88 0.36 5.62 -12.91
CA LYS A 88 0.02 5.32 -14.30
C LYS A 88 0.25 6.53 -15.19
N VAL A 89 -0.15 7.73 -14.75
CA VAL A 89 0.08 8.97 -15.48
C VAL A 89 1.58 9.27 -15.58
N ALA A 90 2.34 9.10 -14.49
CA ALA A 90 3.76 9.42 -14.46
C ALA A 90 4.65 8.42 -15.22
N LEU A 91 4.22 7.16 -15.31
CA LEU A 91 4.91 6.13 -16.09
C LEU A 91 4.54 6.13 -17.56
N LYS A 92 3.52 6.89 -17.96
CA LYS A 92 3.07 6.94 -19.35
C LYS A 92 4.18 7.41 -20.28
N GLY A 93 4.66 6.53 -21.16
CA GLY A 93 5.77 6.84 -22.07
C GLY A 93 7.16 6.76 -21.42
N TYR A 94 7.28 6.07 -20.29
CA TYR A 94 8.54 5.87 -19.57
C TYR A 94 9.64 5.25 -20.46
N LYS A 95 10.83 5.85 -20.43
CA LYS A 95 12.06 5.31 -21.07
C LYS A 95 13.23 5.18 -20.09
N SER A 96 13.29 6.08 -19.11
CA SER A 96 14.31 6.17 -18.07
C SER A 96 13.78 6.96 -16.88
N LEU A 97 14.38 6.76 -15.70
CA LEU A 97 14.04 7.52 -14.50
C LEU A 97 14.55 8.97 -14.63
N ASP A 98 13.64 9.91 -14.87
CA ASP A 98 13.92 11.34 -14.83
C ASP A 98 13.67 11.93 -13.43
N GLY A 99 14.02 13.20 -13.24
CA GLY A 99 13.86 13.88 -11.96
C GLY A 99 12.40 14.07 -11.53
N SER A 100 11.46 14.19 -12.47
CA SER A 100 10.03 14.40 -12.17
C SER A 100 9.41 13.11 -11.65
N LEU A 101 9.66 11.99 -12.33
CA LEU A 101 9.18 10.68 -11.91
C LEU A 101 9.81 10.26 -10.58
N ARG A 102 11.12 10.52 -10.41
CA ARG A 102 11.80 10.27 -9.13
C ARG A 102 11.16 11.04 -8.00
N GLY A 103 10.95 12.35 -8.18
CA GLY A 103 10.32 13.19 -7.15
C GLY A 103 8.89 12.75 -6.81
N LEU A 104 8.11 12.33 -7.80
CA LEU A 104 6.78 11.79 -7.56
C LEU A 104 6.84 10.49 -6.75
N LEU A 105 7.65 9.52 -7.17
CA LEU A 105 7.80 8.24 -6.48
C LEU A 105 8.25 8.45 -5.03
N GLU A 106 9.21 9.34 -4.80
CA GLU A 106 9.67 9.71 -3.46
C GLU A 106 8.56 10.38 -2.63
N SER A 107 7.72 11.24 -3.25
CA SER A 107 6.61 11.90 -2.56
C SER A 107 5.50 10.93 -2.11
N ILE A 108 5.34 9.79 -2.79
CA ILE A 108 4.35 8.76 -2.42
C ILE A 108 4.94 7.62 -1.57
N GLY A 109 6.21 7.73 -1.16
CA GLY A 109 6.84 6.82 -0.19
C GLY A 109 7.87 5.85 -0.75
N PHE A 110 8.22 5.90 -2.04
CA PHE A 110 9.31 5.09 -2.57
C PHE A 110 10.68 5.66 -2.21
N VAL A 111 11.58 4.78 -1.79
CA VAL A 111 13.00 5.08 -1.65
C VAL A 111 13.72 4.42 -2.81
N ILE A 112 14.41 5.24 -3.62
CA ILE A 112 15.11 4.80 -4.83
C ILE A 112 16.62 4.85 -4.59
N THR A 113 17.26 3.69 -4.67
CA THR A 113 18.70 3.52 -4.49
C THR A 113 19.36 3.05 -5.78
N ASP A 114 20.60 3.49 -6.00
CA ASP A 114 21.40 3.07 -7.15
C ASP A 114 21.95 1.66 -6.93
N ASP A 115 21.75 0.78 -7.92
CA ASP A 115 22.26 -0.58 -7.93
C ASP A 115 22.97 -0.89 -9.28
N GLY A 116 23.91 0.00 -9.65
CA GLY A 116 24.78 -0.18 -10.81
C GLY A 116 24.04 -0.02 -12.14
N LYS A 117 23.63 -1.11 -12.79
CA LYS A 117 22.82 -1.08 -14.02
C LYS A 117 21.32 -0.97 -13.75
N HIS A 118 20.92 -1.13 -12.50
CA HIS A 118 19.54 -1.11 -12.05
C HIS A 118 19.34 -0.05 -10.95
N TYR A 119 18.09 0.25 -10.68
CA TYR A 119 17.64 0.90 -9.46
C TYR A 119 16.97 -0.13 -8.56
N LYS A 120 17.20 -0.04 -7.26
CA LYS A 120 16.41 -0.74 -6.26
C LYS A 120 15.41 0.23 -5.66
N TRP A 121 14.12 -0.10 -5.80
CA TRP A 121 13.01 0.68 -5.25
C TRP A 121 12.46 -0.07 -4.05
N THR A 122 12.29 0.62 -2.93
CA THR A 122 11.71 0.07 -1.69
C THR A 122 10.56 0.96 -1.25
N TYR A 123 9.41 0.39 -0.92
CA TYR A 123 8.27 1.15 -0.45
C TYR A 123 8.37 1.39 1.06
N PHE A 124 8.30 2.67 1.49
CA PHE A 124 8.58 3.14 2.86
C PHE A 124 9.88 2.60 3.50
N GLY A 125 10.87 2.22 2.68
CA GLY A 125 12.13 1.64 3.15
C GLY A 125 12.01 0.20 3.67
N ASP A 126 10.86 -0.44 3.53
CA ASP A 126 10.66 -1.84 3.89
C ASP A 126 11.24 -2.74 2.79
N HIS A 127 12.12 -3.66 3.19
CA HIS A 127 12.79 -4.56 2.25
C HIS A 127 11.85 -5.64 1.69
N TRP A 128 10.78 -6.01 2.40
CA TRP A 128 9.78 -6.94 1.90
C TRP A 128 9.02 -6.37 0.70
N TYR A 129 8.89 -5.05 0.61
CA TYR A 129 8.28 -4.33 -0.51
C TYR A 129 9.35 -3.70 -1.40
N SER A 130 10.16 -4.53 -2.07
CA SER A 130 11.23 -4.05 -2.95
C SER A 130 11.28 -4.70 -4.32
N VAL A 131 11.69 -3.92 -5.33
CA VAL A 131 11.87 -4.35 -6.72
C VAL A 131 13.14 -3.78 -7.32
N THR A 132 13.74 -4.52 -8.25
CA THR A 132 14.91 -4.08 -9.03
C THR A 132 14.48 -3.76 -10.46
N ILE A 133 14.77 -2.54 -10.92
CA ILE A 133 14.32 -2.00 -12.22
C ILE A 133 15.52 -1.55 -13.03
N ALA A 134 15.61 -1.91 -14.31
CA ALA A 134 16.68 -1.45 -15.18
C ALA A 134 16.66 0.08 -15.35
N LYS A 135 17.84 0.72 -15.40
CA LYS A 135 17.94 2.18 -15.54
C LYS A 135 17.40 2.71 -16.88
N THR A 136 17.40 1.87 -17.91
CA THR A 136 16.88 2.16 -19.25
C THR A 136 16.13 0.95 -19.78
N SER A 137 14.96 1.21 -20.37
CA SER A 137 14.13 0.18 -20.99
C SER A 137 13.92 0.52 -22.47
N SER A 138 14.21 -0.42 -23.37
CA SER A 138 14.02 -0.23 -24.83
C SER A 138 12.62 -0.60 -25.32
N ASP A 139 11.79 -1.23 -24.47
CA ASP A 139 10.54 -1.87 -24.86
C ASP A 139 9.31 -1.16 -24.27
N ASN A 140 8.29 -0.94 -25.11
CA ASN A 140 6.99 -0.39 -24.69
C ASN A 140 6.25 -1.29 -23.68
N ARG A 141 6.61 -2.58 -23.56
CA ARG A 141 6.05 -3.50 -22.54
C ARG A 141 6.64 -3.27 -21.15
N ALA A 142 7.77 -2.57 -21.05
CA ALA A 142 8.38 -2.24 -19.77
C ALA A 142 7.50 -1.30 -18.93
N GLU A 143 6.71 -0.42 -19.57
CA GLU A 143 5.76 0.47 -18.90
C GLU A 143 4.66 -0.31 -18.15
N LEU A 144 4.04 -1.28 -18.83
CA LEU A 144 2.97 -2.12 -18.24
C LEU A 144 3.52 -3.01 -17.13
N ASN A 145 4.67 -3.63 -17.36
CA ASN A 145 5.31 -4.47 -16.35
C ASN A 145 5.71 -3.66 -15.11
N MET A 146 6.22 -2.44 -15.29
CA MET A 146 6.64 -1.59 -14.19
C MET A 146 5.44 -1.05 -13.40
N THR A 147 4.36 -0.65 -14.07
CA THR A 147 3.13 -0.23 -13.38
C THR A 147 2.59 -1.35 -12.50
N SER A 148 2.47 -2.57 -13.03
CA SER A 148 2.01 -3.72 -12.24
C SER A 148 2.96 -4.11 -11.11
N LEU A 149 4.28 -3.96 -11.31
CA LEU A 149 5.26 -4.21 -10.25
C LEU A 149 5.12 -3.23 -9.10
N ILE A 150 4.97 -1.94 -9.41
CA ILE A 150 4.78 -0.88 -8.39
C ILE A 150 3.45 -1.07 -7.66
N ASP A 151 2.40 -1.45 -8.39
CA ASP A 151 1.09 -1.72 -7.80
C ASP A 151 1.17 -2.80 -6.72
N ASN A 152 1.81 -3.93 -7.03
CA ASN A 152 2.04 -5.03 -6.08
C ASN A 152 2.96 -4.67 -4.90
N LEU A 153 3.70 -3.56 -4.96
CA LEU A 153 4.52 -3.10 -3.83
C LEU A 153 3.75 -2.20 -2.88
N MET A 154 2.70 -1.54 -3.36
CA MET A 154 1.89 -0.62 -2.56
C MET A 154 0.65 -1.29 -1.96
N LEU A 155 0.16 -2.37 -2.57
CA LEU A 155 -1.13 -3.03 -2.29
C LEU A 155 -0.99 -4.55 -2.20
#